data_AF-G1QD83-F1
#
_entry.id   AF-G1QD83-F1
#
_cell.length_a   1.000
_cell.length_b   1.000
_cell.length_c   1.000
_cell.angle_alpha   90.00
_cell.angle_beta   90.00
_cell.angle_gamma   90.00
#
_symmetry.space_group_name_H-M   'P 1'
#
loop_
_entity.id
_entity.type
_entity.pdbx_description
1 polymer ?
#
loop_
_entity_poly.entity_id
_entity_poly.type
_entity_poly.pdbx_seq_one_letter_code
_entity_poly.pdbx_strand_id
1 'polypeptide(L)'
;MEKIIQVAKISAAQAIHPGYGFLSENMEFAELCKQEGIIFIGPPSSAIRDMGIKSTSKSIMAAAGVPVVEGYHGEDQTDQCLREHAGRIGYPVMIKAVRGGGGKGMRIARSEKEFQEQLESARREAKKSFNDDAMLIEKFVDTPR
;
A
#
# COMPACT_ATOMS: atom_id res chain seq x y z
N MET A 1 12.31 -10.04 -13.22
CA MET A 1 11.72 -11.30 -12.74
C MET A 1 12.24 -12.49 -13.56
N GLU A 2 12.06 -12.49 -14.88
CA GLU A 2 12.51 -13.58 -15.78
C GLU A 2 13.96 -14.04 -15.56
N LYS A 3 14.92 -13.12 -15.53
CA LYS A 3 16.34 -13.45 -15.28
C LYS A 3 16.57 -14.18 -13.95
N ILE A 4 15.80 -13.85 -12.91
CA ILE A 4 15.92 -14.48 -11.59
C ILE A 4 15.38 -15.91 -11.64
N ILE A 5 14.24 -16.12 -12.29
CA ILE A 5 13.66 -17.45 -12.53
C ILE A 5 14.61 -18.31 -13.36
N GLN A 6 15.19 -17.74 -14.43
CA GLN A 6 16.15 -18.44 -15.27
C GLN A 6 17.37 -18.92 -14.46
N VAL A 7 17.93 -18.06 -13.60
CA VAL A 7 19.05 -18.44 -12.74
C VAL A 7 18.65 -19.55 -11.77
N ALA A 8 17.47 -19.46 -11.13
CA ALA A 8 16.97 -20.50 -10.23
C ALA A 8 16.81 -21.86 -10.94
N LYS A 9 16.35 -21.86 -12.19
CA LYS A 9 16.25 -23.08 -13.00
C LYS A 9 17.62 -23.65 -13.34
N ILE A 10 18.56 -22.83 -13.80
CA ILE A 10 19.92 -23.26 -14.17
C ILE A 10 20.67 -23.81 -12.96
N SER A 11 20.49 -23.20 -11.78
CA SER A 11 21.13 -23.65 -10.54
C SER A 11 20.42 -24.81 -9.85
N ALA A 12 19.29 -25.28 -10.39
CA ALA A 12 18.40 -26.26 -9.76
C ALA A 12 17.95 -25.85 -8.34
N ALA A 13 17.78 -24.55 -8.11
CA ALA A 13 17.25 -24.04 -6.86
C ALA A 13 15.78 -24.45 -6.69
N GLN A 14 15.46 -25.03 -5.54
CA GLN A 14 14.10 -25.48 -5.20
C GLN A 14 13.22 -24.33 -4.70
N ALA A 15 13.83 -23.24 -4.22
CA ALA A 15 13.14 -22.15 -3.59
C ALA A 15 13.85 -20.81 -3.78
N ILE A 16 13.10 -19.71 -3.72
CA ILE A 16 13.60 -18.34 -3.70
C ILE A 16 13.09 -17.66 -2.43
N HIS A 17 14.02 -17.14 -1.62
CA HIS A 17 13.70 -16.20 -0.55
C HIS A 17 13.91 -14.78 -1.06
N PRO A 18 12.86 -13.93 -1.10
CA PRO A 18 12.98 -12.59 -1.68
C PRO A 18 13.57 -11.53 -0.74
N GLY A 19 13.97 -11.90 0.49
CA GLY A 19 14.34 -10.94 1.54
C GLY A 19 13.22 -9.93 1.82
N TYR A 20 13.58 -8.64 1.88
CA TYR A 20 12.68 -7.50 2.04
C TYR A 20 12.95 -6.45 0.96
N GLY A 21 11.94 -5.61 0.66
CA GLY A 21 11.99 -4.71 -0.49
C GLY A 21 12.03 -5.47 -1.83
N PHE A 22 12.41 -4.78 -2.91
CA PHE A 22 12.50 -5.35 -4.26
C PHE A 22 11.26 -6.13 -4.70
N LEU A 23 11.32 -7.47 -4.69
CA LEU A 23 10.27 -8.38 -5.16
C LEU A 23 9.55 -9.12 -4.02
N SER A 24 9.86 -8.80 -2.76
CA SER A 24 9.28 -9.48 -1.58
C SER A 24 7.77 -9.33 -1.45
N GLU A 25 7.21 -8.22 -1.94
CA GLU A 25 5.76 -7.94 -1.94
C GLU A 25 5.19 -7.89 -3.37
N ASN A 26 5.91 -8.44 -4.36
CA ASN A 26 5.44 -8.45 -5.75
C ASN A 26 4.62 -9.72 -6.03
N MET A 27 3.30 -9.55 -6.20
CA MET A 27 2.36 -10.64 -6.47
C MET A 27 2.75 -11.43 -7.73
N GLU A 28 3.10 -10.73 -8.82
CA GLU A 28 3.43 -11.34 -10.09
C GLU A 28 4.66 -12.26 -9.98
N PHE A 29 5.64 -11.87 -9.17
CA PHE A 29 6.84 -12.66 -8.92
C PHE A 29 6.54 -13.93 -8.12
N ALA A 30 5.73 -13.83 -7.06
CA ALA A 30 5.32 -15.00 -6.28
C ALA A 30 4.50 -15.99 -7.14
N GLU A 31 3.59 -15.47 -7.97
CA GLU A 31 2.82 -16.31 -8.90
C GLU A 31 3.72 -16.95 -9.97
N LEU A 32 4.68 -16.20 -10.51
CA LEU A 32 5.64 -16.72 -11.48
C LEU A 32 6.51 -17.82 -10.87
N CYS A 33 6.98 -17.69 -9.62
CA CYS A 33 7.70 -18.76 -8.94
C CYS A 33 6.86 -20.04 -8.89
N LYS A 34 5.59 -19.93 -8.50
CA LYS A 34 4.64 -21.05 -8.44
C LYS A 34 4.41 -21.69 -9.81
N GLN A 35 4.19 -20.90 -10.86
CA GLN A 35 4.01 -21.39 -12.24
C GLN A 35 5.23 -22.17 -12.74
N GLU A 36 6.42 -21.77 -12.30
CA GLU A 36 7.70 -22.35 -12.70
C GLU A 36 8.15 -23.50 -11.79
N GLY A 37 7.32 -23.91 -10.82
CA GLY A 37 7.62 -25.01 -9.89
C GLY A 37 8.68 -24.65 -8.83
N ILE A 38 8.92 -23.37 -8.59
CA ILE A 38 9.89 -22.87 -7.61
C ILE A 38 9.13 -22.42 -6.35
N ILE A 39 9.56 -22.88 -5.17
CA ILE A 39 8.94 -22.48 -3.91
C ILE A 39 9.26 -21.00 -3.64
N PHE A 40 8.24 -20.16 -3.59
CA PHE A 40 8.38 -18.82 -3.04
C PHE A 40 8.35 -18.89 -1.51
N ILE A 41 9.45 -18.50 -0.84
CA ILE A 41 9.53 -18.48 0.63
C ILE A 41 8.83 -17.21 1.11
N GLY A 42 7.52 -17.32 1.32
CA GLY A 42 6.64 -16.23 1.75
C GLY A 42 5.16 -16.66 1.70
N PRO A 43 4.23 -15.71 1.87
CA PRO A 43 2.80 -16.01 1.79
C PRO A 43 2.36 -16.30 0.33
N PRO A 44 1.15 -16.85 0.12
CA PRO A 44 0.59 -17.03 -1.21
C PRO A 44 0.44 -15.71 -1.98
N SER A 45 0.50 -15.75 -3.32
CA SER A 45 0.33 -14.58 -4.20
C SER A 45 -0.97 -13.81 -3.92
N SER A 46 -2.06 -14.52 -3.60
CA SER A 46 -3.32 -13.90 -3.19
C SER A 46 -3.19 -13.05 -1.93
N ALA A 47 -2.50 -13.55 -0.90
CA ALA A 47 -2.27 -12.80 0.33
C ALA A 47 -1.37 -11.58 0.09
N ILE A 48 -0.35 -11.69 -0.78
CA ILE A 48 0.50 -10.56 -1.17
C ILE A 48 -0.36 -9.46 -1.84
N ARG A 49 -1.24 -9.85 -2.77
CA ARG A 49 -2.15 -8.91 -3.44
C ARG A 49 -3.09 -8.23 -2.47
N ASP A 50 -3.77 -9.03 -1.66
CA ASP A 50 -4.84 -8.58 -0.77
C ASP A 50 -4.30 -7.66 0.33
N MET A 51 -3.06 -7.89 0.77
CA MET A 51 -2.39 -7.08 1.80
C MET A 51 -1.55 -5.93 1.23
N GLY A 52 -1.14 -5.98 -0.04
CA GLY A 52 -0.30 -4.96 -0.68
C GLY A 52 -1.02 -3.65 -1.01
N ILE A 53 -2.35 -3.64 -1.01
CA ILE A 53 -3.17 -2.45 -1.23
C ILE A 53 -3.79 -2.03 0.10
N LYS A 54 -3.44 -0.85 0.63
CA LYS A 54 -3.86 -0.42 1.98
C LYS A 54 -5.37 -0.33 2.17
N SER A 55 -6.12 0.07 1.14
CA SER A 55 -7.58 0.14 1.20
C SER A 55 -8.20 -1.25 1.29
N THR A 56 -7.72 -2.18 0.47
CA THR A 56 -8.15 -3.59 0.48
C THR A 56 -7.78 -4.27 1.79
N SER A 57 -6.54 -4.12 2.26
CA SER A 57 -6.10 -4.73 3.52
C SER A 57 -6.88 -4.21 4.71
N LYS A 58 -7.22 -2.91 4.75
CA LYS A 58 -8.11 -2.33 5.75
C LYS A 58 -9.52 -2.87 5.72
N SER A 59 -10.08 -3.02 4.53
CA SER A 59 -11.41 -3.62 4.36
C SER A 59 -11.45 -5.05 4.89
N ILE A 60 -10.42 -5.84 4.58
CA ILE A 60 -10.28 -7.23 5.06
C ILE A 60 -10.14 -7.26 6.59
N MET A 61 -9.26 -6.41 7.15
CA MET A 61 -9.05 -6.36 8.61
C MET A 61 -10.32 -5.92 9.35
N ALA A 62 -11.02 -4.90 8.85
CA ALA A 62 -12.29 -4.46 9.43
C ALA A 62 -13.37 -5.55 9.37
N ALA A 63 -13.50 -6.24 8.22
CA ALA A 63 -14.42 -7.37 8.08
C ALA A 63 -14.07 -8.54 9.00
N ALA A 64 -12.79 -8.72 9.35
CA ALA A 64 -12.33 -9.70 10.32
C ALA A 64 -12.50 -9.26 11.78
N GLY A 65 -13.10 -8.09 12.05
CA GLY A 65 -13.28 -7.55 13.40
C GLY A 65 -12.01 -6.98 14.03
N VAL A 66 -10.95 -6.77 13.25
CA VAL A 66 -9.71 -6.14 13.73
C VAL A 66 -9.92 -4.62 13.76
N PRO A 67 -9.65 -3.94 14.89
CA PRO A 67 -9.75 -2.49 14.96
C PRO A 67 -8.82 -1.81 13.94
N VAL A 68 -9.39 -0.94 13.11
CA VAL A 68 -8.65 -0.12 12.15
C VAL A 68 -8.76 1.36 12.52
N VAL A 69 -7.70 2.12 12.24
CA VAL A 69 -7.73 3.59 12.39
C VAL A 69 -8.86 4.16 11.54
N GLU A 70 -9.66 5.03 12.16
CA GLU A 70 -10.73 5.77 11.49
C GLU A 70 -10.19 6.49 10.25
N GLY A 71 -10.88 6.35 9.13
CA GLY A 71 -10.42 6.88 7.87
C GLY A 71 -11.37 6.67 6.72
N TYR A 72 -11.02 7.25 5.57
CA TYR A 72 -11.68 7.09 4.29
C TYR A 72 -10.71 6.50 3.26
N HIS A 73 -11.17 5.46 2.58
CA HIS A 73 -10.43 4.73 1.54
C HIS A 73 -11.37 4.20 0.44
N GLY A 74 -12.46 4.94 0.19
CA GLY A 74 -13.47 4.60 -0.83
C GLY A 74 -13.04 4.97 -2.26
N GLU A 75 -13.91 4.66 -3.22
CA GLU A 75 -13.63 4.82 -4.65
C GLU A 75 -13.69 6.28 -5.13
N ASP A 76 -14.46 7.14 -4.47
CA ASP A 76 -14.49 8.57 -4.81
C ASP A 76 -13.21 9.24 -4.33
N GLN A 77 -12.33 9.52 -5.28
CA GLN A 77 -11.01 10.10 -5.08
C GLN A 77 -10.97 11.60 -5.42
N THR A 78 -12.13 12.24 -5.57
CA THR A 78 -12.19 13.69 -5.80
C THR A 78 -11.67 14.48 -4.60
N ASP A 79 -11.04 15.61 -4.86
CA ASP A 79 -10.45 16.46 -3.81
C ASP A 79 -11.51 16.94 -2.82
N GLN A 80 -12.72 17.21 -3.32
CA GLN A 80 -13.86 17.56 -2.50
C GLN A 80 -14.21 16.42 -1.53
N CYS A 81 -14.39 15.20 -2.02
CA CYS A 81 -14.74 14.05 -1.19
C CYS A 81 -13.67 13.77 -0.13
N LEU A 82 -12.40 13.75 -0.54
CA LEU A 82 -11.27 13.54 0.38
C LEU A 82 -11.19 14.64 1.46
N ARG A 83 -11.44 15.90 1.10
CA ARG A 83 -11.46 17.03 2.05
C ARG A 83 -12.65 16.95 3.01
N GLU A 84 -13.84 16.62 2.52
CA GLU A 84 -15.02 16.43 3.37
C GLU A 84 -14.79 15.32 4.40
N HIS A 85 -14.22 14.19 3.98
CA HIS A 85 -13.87 13.10 4.89
C HIS A 85 -12.79 13.52 5.90
N ALA A 86 -11.77 14.26 5.47
CA ALA A 86 -10.77 14.82 6.39
C ALA A 86 -11.42 15.72 7.46
N GLY A 87 -12.39 16.55 7.08
CA GLY A 87 -13.17 17.39 8.00
C GLY A 87 -13.99 16.56 8.99
N ARG A 88 -14.65 15.49 8.53
CA ARG A 88 -15.45 14.58 9.38
C ARG A 88 -14.59 13.82 10.40
N ILE A 89 -13.44 13.30 9.98
CA ILE A 89 -12.45 12.62 10.84
C ILE A 89 -11.84 13.61 11.86
N GLY A 90 -11.70 14.87 11.45
CA GLY A 90 -11.11 15.95 12.25
C GLY A 90 -9.58 15.96 12.18
N TYR A 91 -9.02 17.15 12.04
CA TYR A 91 -7.57 17.35 11.96
C TYR A 91 -6.86 17.13 13.32
N PRO A 92 -5.55 16.80 13.33
CA PRO A 92 -4.72 16.46 12.17
C PRO A 92 -5.13 15.13 11.52
N VAL A 93 -4.94 15.03 10.20
CA VAL A 93 -5.15 13.80 9.43
C VAL A 93 -3.88 13.38 8.70
N MET A 94 -3.74 12.08 8.46
CA MET A 94 -2.68 11.48 7.67
C MET A 94 -3.22 11.09 6.30
N ILE A 95 -2.64 11.68 5.26
CA ILE A 95 -2.89 11.36 3.85
C ILE A 95 -1.87 10.28 3.45
N LYS A 96 -2.33 9.16 2.88
CA LYS A 96 -1.43 8.07 2.46
C LYS A 96 -1.79 7.58 1.06
N ALA A 97 -0.78 7.33 0.24
CA ALA A 97 -0.94 6.59 -1.00
C ALA A 97 -1.41 5.16 -0.72
N VAL A 98 -2.44 4.72 -1.45
CA VAL A 98 -3.09 3.42 -1.28
C VAL A 98 -2.13 2.27 -1.61
N ARG A 99 -1.34 2.40 -2.68
CA ARG A 99 -0.30 1.42 -3.10
C ARG A 99 1.12 1.74 -2.61
N GLY A 100 1.26 2.73 -1.72
CA GLY A 100 2.58 3.22 -1.33
C GLY A 100 3.29 2.37 -0.28
N GLY A 101 4.62 2.29 -0.37
CA GLY A 101 5.50 1.63 0.61
C GLY A 101 6.72 2.50 0.96
N GLY A 102 7.43 2.14 2.05
CA GLY A 102 8.66 2.82 2.46
C GLY A 102 8.50 4.29 2.87
N GLY A 103 7.32 4.69 3.33
CA GLY A 103 7.01 6.06 3.75
C GLY A 103 6.69 7.05 2.61
N LYS A 104 6.78 6.62 1.35
CA LYS A 104 6.50 7.48 0.19
C LYS A 104 5.01 7.72 -0.01
N GLY A 105 4.64 8.94 -0.37
CA GLY A 105 3.25 9.34 -0.60
C GLY A 105 2.47 9.46 0.71
N MET A 106 3.14 9.78 1.83
CA MET A 106 2.51 10.06 3.11
C MET A 106 2.73 11.52 3.51
N ARG A 107 1.65 12.21 3.91
CA ARG A 107 1.69 13.59 4.38
C ARG A 107 0.74 13.79 5.56
N ILE A 108 1.13 14.67 6.48
CA ILE A 108 0.27 15.09 7.58
C ILE A 108 -0.34 16.43 7.18
N ALA A 109 -1.65 16.53 7.19
CA ALA A 109 -2.35 17.82 7.13
C ALA A 109 -2.78 18.18 8.56
N ARG A 110 -2.24 19.26 9.11
CA ARG A 110 -2.56 19.69 10.49
C ARG A 110 -3.83 20.51 10.57
N SER A 111 -4.29 21.06 9.45
CA SER A 111 -5.48 21.89 9.35
C SER A 111 -6.16 21.74 7.98
N GLU A 112 -7.40 22.20 7.86
CA GLU A 112 -8.11 22.23 6.58
C GLU A 112 -7.37 23.06 5.53
N LYS A 113 -6.72 24.16 5.95
CA LYS A 113 -5.98 25.06 5.06
C LYS A 113 -4.77 24.38 4.41
N GLU A 114 -4.14 23.44 5.10
CA GLU A 114 -2.98 22.68 4.60
C GLU A 114 -3.39 21.49 3.73
N PHE A 115 -4.64 21.05 3.80
CA PHE A 115 -5.06 19.77 3.25
C PHE A 115 -4.77 19.62 1.76
N GLN A 116 -5.12 20.63 0.96
CA GLN A 116 -4.98 20.59 -0.49
C GLN A 116 -3.50 20.46 -0.92
N GLU A 117 -2.62 21.26 -0.33
CA GLU A 117 -1.18 21.23 -0.63
C GLU A 117 -0.58 19.85 -0.28
N GLN A 118 -0.95 19.32 0.88
CA GLN A 118 -0.47 18.01 1.33
C GLN A 118 -1.01 16.87 0.46
N LEU A 119 -2.26 16.96 0.01
CA LEU A 119 -2.86 15.99 -0.91
C LEU A 119 -2.13 15.95 -2.25
N GLU A 120 -1.89 17.11 -2.87
CA GLU A 120 -1.18 17.22 -4.15
C GLU A 120 0.28 16.77 -4.03
N SER A 121 0.93 17.06 -2.91
CA SER A 121 2.28 16.58 -2.60
C SER A 121 2.33 15.05 -2.52
N ALA A 122 1.37 14.44 -1.80
CA ALA A 122 1.27 12.99 -1.68
C ALA A 122 0.98 12.32 -3.02
N ARG A 123 0.05 12.85 -3.82
CA ARG A 123 -0.30 12.32 -5.15
C ARG A 123 0.87 12.37 -6.13
N ARG A 124 1.60 13.48 -6.20
CA ARG A 124 2.78 13.59 -7.08
C ARG A 124 3.84 12.54 -6.75
N GLU A 125 4.11 12.34 -5.46
CA GLU A 125 5.07 11.32 -5.02
C GLU A 125 4.58 9.91 -5.32
N ALA A 126 3.29 9.65 -5.10
CA ALA A 126 2.67 8.36 -5.37
C ALA A 126 2.66 8.03 -6.87
N LYS A 127 2.27 8.98 -7.72
CA LYS A 127 2.30 8.82 -9.17
C LYS A 127 3.70 8.52 -9.68
N LYS A 128 4.71 9.24 -9.18
CA LYS A 128 6.11 9.02 -9.55
C LYS A 128 6.65 7.66 -9.09
N SER A 129 6.24 7.19 -7.90
CA SER A 129 6.83 6.00 -7.28
C SER A 129 6.08 4.71 -7.61
N PHE A 130 4.77 4.79 -7.82
CA PHE A 130 3.85 3.64 -7.89
C PHE A 130 2.90 3.70 -9.10
N ASN A 131 2.99 4.76 -9.93
CA ASN A 131 2.08 5.02 -11.06
C ASN A 131 0.59 5.11 -10.69
N ASP A 132 0.30 5.33 -9.41
CA ASP A 132 -1.04 5.36 -8.81
C ASP A 132 -1.12 6.57 -7.88
N ASP A 133 -2.18 7.35 -7.97
CA ASP A 133 -2.44 8.55 -7.20
C ASP A 133 -3.69 8.45 -6.30
N ALA A 134 -4.22 7.23 -6.12
CA ALA A 134 -5.29 6.98 -5.17
C ALA A 134 -4.78 7.15 -3.73
N MET A 135 -5.55 7.88 -2.93
CA MET A 135 -5.24 8.27 -1.57
C MET A 135 -6.25 7.68 -0.60
N LEU A 136 -5.79 7.46 0.62
CA LEU A 136 -6.62 7.26 1.79
C LEU A 136 -6.33 8.36 2.81
N ILE A 137 -7.34 8.70 3.59
CA ILE A 137 -7.29 9.69 4.67
C ILE A 137 -7.53 8.96 5.98
N GLU A 138 -6.70 9.19 6.99
CA GLU A 138 -6.85 8.58 8.30
C GLU A 138 -6.68 9.61 9.41
N LYS A 139 -7.24 9.31 10.58
CA LYS A 139 -6.90 10.05 11.79
C LYS A 139 -5.39 9.95 12.04
N PHE A 140 -4.73 11.10 12.21
CA PHE A 140 -3.34 11.10 12.63
C PHE A 140 -3.26 10.77 14.13
N VAL A 141 -2.49 9.74 14.48
CA VAL A 141 -2.18 9.38 15.86
C VAL A 141 -0.87 10.06 16.23
N ASP A 142 -0.92 11.01 17.17
CA ASP A 142 0.19 11.92 17.48
C ASP A 142 1.35 11.22 18.20
N THR A 143 1.04 10.31 19.12
CA THR A 143 2.02 9.53 19.89
C THR A 143 1.82 8.02 19.69
N PRO A 144 2.10 7.48 18.49
CA PRO A 144 2.03 6.05 18.24
C PRO A 144 3.21 5.34 18.93
N ARG A 145 3.04 4.06 19.28
CA ARG A 145 4.07 3.21 19.88
C ARG A 145 4.73 2.32 18.84
#